data_AF-A0A7W1F4V9-F1
#
_entry.id   AF-A0A7W1F4V9-F1
#
_cell.length_a   1.000
_cell.length_b   1.000
_cell.length_c   1.000
_cell.angle_alpha   90.00
_cell.angle_beta   90.00
_cell.angle_gamma   90.00
#
_symmetry.space_group_name_H-M   'P 1'
#
loop_
_entity.id
_entity.type
_entity.pdbx_description
1 polymer ?
#
loop_
_entity_poly.entity_id
_entity_poly.type
_entity_poly.pdbx_seq_one_letter_code
_entity_poly.pdbx_strand_id
1 'polypeptide(L)'
;MRLRRRLLSLLREEGFAAHAAVGEALDEFLAIVADENADATIEDDGEEEDGEDEDSEEDDAEGTDGEGDKADTDTDAVAKGDDAYAAGVRHIPCPHCGERIGLAIDLSGEGQDAIQDCEVCCSPIRVVYTVDAGKLASFLTEPA
;
A
#
# COMPACT_ATOMS: atom_id res chain seq x y z
N MET A 1 -3.86 16.24 -18.79
CA MET A 1 -3.93 16.78 -17.41
C MET A 1 -5.12 16.27 -16.59
N ARG A 2 -6.34 16.12 -17.15
CA ARG A 2 -7.51 15.58 -16.41
C ARG A 2 -7.37 14.07 -16.07
N LEU A 3 -6.92 13.26 -17.04
CA LEU A 3 -6.76 11.81 -16.89
C LEU A 3 -5.72 11.42 -15.82
N ARG A 4 -4.54 12.08 -15.82
CA ARG A 4 -3.49 11.89 -14.81
C ARG A 4 -4.03 12.12 -13.39
N ARG A 5 -4.78 13.21 -13.18
CA ARG A 5 -5.34 13.55 -11.88
C ARG A 5 -6.43 12.54 -11.45
N ARG A 6 -7.20 12.00 -12.40
CA ARG A 6 -8.22 10.96 -12.16
C ARG A 6 -7.59 9.60 -11.82
N LEU A 7 -6.55 9.18 -12.53
CA LEU A 7 -5.80 7.94 -12.25
C LEU A 7 -5.11 7.98 -10.89
N LEU A 8 -4.48 9.11 -10.54
CA LEU A 8 -3.88 9.28 -9.21
C LEU A 8 -4.92 9.31 -8.07
N SER A 9 -6.16 9.75 -8.35
CA SER A 9 -7.27 9.67 -7.38
C SER A 9 -7.71 8.23 -7.17
N LEU A 10 -7.95 7.48 -8.25
CA LEU A 10 -8.35 6.07 -8.19
C LEU A 10 -7.31 5.21 -7.45
N LEU A 11 -6.02 5.43 -7.73
CA LEU A 11 -4.96 4.74 -7.01
C LEU A 11 -4.99 5.02 -5.51
N ARG A 12 -5.30 6.26 -5.11
CA ARG A 12 -5.40 6.64 -3.71
C ARG A 12 -6.66 6.08 -3.04
N GLU A 13 -7.79 6.04 -3.76
CA GLU A 13 -9.05 5.44 -3.32
C GLU A 13 -8.91 3.93 -3.08
N GLU A 14 -8.12 3.25 -3.92
CA GLU A 14 -7.75 1.83 -3.76
C GLU A 14 -6.60 1.61 -2.74
N GLY A 15 -6.20 2.65 -2.00
CA GLY A 15 -5.21 2.55 -0.91
C GLY A 15 -3.74 2.55 -1.34
N PHE A 16 -3.43 2.80 -2.61
CA PHE A 16 -2.05 2.91 -3.09
C PHE A 16 -1.45 4.28 -2.79
N ALA A 17 -0.24 4.29 -2.23
CA ALA A 17 0.53 5.50 -2.01
C ALA A 17 1.12 6.01 -3.33
N ALA A 18 0.54 7.08 -3.88
CA ALA A 18 1.02 7.75 -5.08
C ALA A 18 2.35 8.49 -4.83
N HIS A 19 3.45 7.76 -4.71
CA HIS A 19 4.81 8.29 -4.64
C HIS A 19 5.26 8.86 -5.99
N ALA A 20 6.31 9.69 -5.99
CA ALA A 20 6.82 10.37 -7.18
C ALA A 20 7.10 9.41 -8.36
N ALA A 21 7.62 8.22 -8.08
CA ALA A 21 7.88 7.18 -9.08
C ALA A 21 6.61 6.68 -9.78
N VAL A 22 5.48 6.59 -9.06
CA VAL A 22 4.18 6.24 -9.64
C VAL A 22 3.71 7.34 -10.59
N GLY A 23 3.91 8.60 -10.21
CA GLY A 23 3.61 9.74 -11.08
C GLY A 23 4.43 9.73 -12.37
N GLU A 24 5.72 9.40 -12.28
CA GLU A 24 6.64 9.35 -13.41
C GLU A 24 6.32 8.19 -14.37
N ALA A 25 6.03 7.01 -13.85
CA ALA A 25 5.57 5.86 -14.64
C ALA A 25 4.22 6.12 -15.33
N LEU A 26 3.31 6.83 -14.65
CA LEU A 26 2.05 7.28 -15.24
C LEU A 26 2.27 8.29 -16.37
N ASP A 27 3.22 9.21 -16.20
CA ASP A 27 3.54 10.20 -17.23
C ASP A 27 4.16 9.54 -18.46
N GLU A 28 5.03 8.54 -18.28
CA GLU A 28 5.56 7.72 -19.38
C GLU A 28 4.46 6.92 -20.09
N PHE A 29 3.62 6.23 -19.34
CA PHE A 29 2.49 5.47 -19.89
C PHE A 29 1.53 6.37 -20.69
N LEU A 30 1.18 7.53 -20.15
CA LEU A 30 0.31 8.49 -20.83
C LEU A 30 0.96 9.04 -22.11
N ALA A 31 2.28 9.21 -22.14
CA ALA A 31 2.99 9.63 -23.34
C ALA A 31 2.95 8.56 -24.44
N ILE A 32 3.15 7.29 -24.08
CA ILE A 32 3.07 6.16 -25.02
C ILE A 32 1.65 6.05 -25.59
N VAL A 33 0.63 6.07 -24.71
CA VAL A 33 -0.78 5.97 -25.15
C VAL A 33 -1.16 7.15 -26.04
N ALA A 34 -0.68 8.36 -25.74
CA ALA A 34 -0.94 9.54 -26.57
C ALA A 34 -0.27 9.45 -27.96
N ASP A 35 0.93 8.88 -28.05
CA ASP A 35 1.65 8.67 -29.32
C ASP A 35 0.98 7.58 -30.17
N GLU A 36 0.63 6.44 -29.55
CA GLU A 36 -0.04 5.33 -30.24
C GLU A 36 -1.49 5.65 -30.64
N ASN A 37 -2.14 6.56 -29.92
CA ASN A 37 -3.51 6.98 -30.19
C ASN A 37 -3.57 8.44 -30.65
N ALA A 38 -2.57 8.91 -31.41
CA ALA A 38 -2.50 10.28 -31.90
C ALA A 38 -3.70 10.66 -32.81
N ASP A 39 -4.32 9.68 -33.46
CA ASP A 39 -5.50 9.86 -34.32
C ASP A 39 -6.84 9.69 -33.57
N ALA A 40 -6.81 9.44 -32.26
CA ALA A 40 -8.04 9.30 -31.48
C ALA A 40 -8.74 10.67 -31.36
N THR A 41 -9.85 10.81 -32.08
CA THR A 41 -10.80 11.90 -31.88
C THR A 41 -11.66 11.53 -30.67
N ILE A 42 -11.30 12.05 -29.50
CA ILE A 42 -12.18 12.00 -28.33
C ILE A 42 -13.25 13.07 -28.59
N GLU A 43 -14.42 12.63 -29.05
CA GLU A 43 -15.62 13.47 -28.99
C GLU A 43 -15.90 13.70 -27.49
N ASP A 44 -15.80 14.94 -27.04
CA ASP A 44 -16.06 15.34 -25.65
C ASP A 44 -17.58 15.34 -25.47
N ASP A 45 -18.15 14.21 -25.07
CA ASP A 45 -19.50 14.06 -24.57
C ASP A 45 -19.59 14.68 -23.16
N GLY A 46 -19.43 16.00 -23.13
CA GLY A 46 -19.72 16.82 -21.97
C GLY A 46 -21.23 16.82 -21.70
N GLU A 47 -21.67 15.96 -20.80
CA GLU A 47 -22.96 16.13 -20.11
C GLU A 47 -22.68 16.81 -18.76
N GLU A 48 -22.83 18.13 -18.73
CA GLU A 48 -23.22 18.86 -17.53
C GLU A 48 -24.72 18.57 -17.32
N GLU A 49 -25.06 17.77 -16.30
CA GLU A 49 -26.42 17.73 -15.77
C GLU A 49 -26.42 18.37 -14.38
N ASP A 50 -26.65 19.68 -14.41
CA ASP A 50 -27.12 20.46 -13.28
C ASP A 50 -28.61 20.11 -13.09
N GLY A 51 -28.93 19.38 -12.03
CA GLY A 51 -30.30 19.04 -11.66
C GLY A 51 -30.57 19.41 -10.21
N GLU A 52 -31.11 20.61 -9.99
CA GLU A 52 -31.64 21.09 -8.71
C GLU A 52 -32.98 20.37 -8.40
N ASP A 53 -33.08 19.92 -7.13
CA ASP A 53 -34.23 19.84 -6.22
C ASP A 53 -35.60 19.25 -6.65
N GLU A 54 -36.17 18.36 -5.81
CA GLU A 54 -37.49 18.57 -5.18
C GLU A 54 -37.83 17.47 -4.13
N ASP A 55 -38.28 17.95 -2.97
CA ASP A 55 -38.64 17.23 -1.76
C ASP A 55 -39.88 16.31 -1.89
N SER A 56 -39.92 15.22 -1.13
CA SER A 56 -41.16 14.71 -0.54
C SER A 56 -40.90 13.89 0.73
N GLU A 57 -41.45 14.39 1.84
CA GLU A 57 -41.84 13.70 3.09
C GLU A 57 -42.82 12.55 2.72
N GLU A 58 -43.03 11.43 3.41
CA GLU A 58 -43.18 11.03 4.82
C GLU A 58 -42.87 9.49 4.85
N ASP A 59 -42.51 8.80 5.94
CA ASP A 59 -43.38 8.39 7.04
C ASP A 59 -42.59 7.50 8.04
N ASP A 60 -43.04 7.56 9.30
CA ASP A 60 -42.53 6.87 10.48
C ASP A 60 -42.62 5.33 10.46
N ALA A 61 -41.61 4.67 11.04
CA ALA A 61 -41.82 3.41 11.78
C ALA A 61 -40.75 3.18 12.86
N GLU A 62 -41.24 2.90 14.05
CA GLU A 62 -40.54 2.70 15.32
C GLU A 62 -39.59 1.49 15.36
N GLY A 63 -38.65 1.52 16.31
CA GLY A 63 -37.48 0.64 16.35
C GLY A 63 -37.62 -0.68 17.11
N THR A 64 -36.48 -1.39 17.16
CA THR A 64 -36.13 -2.34 18.23
C THR A 64 -34.61 -2.31 18.46
N ASP A 65 -34.27 -2.00 19.70
CA ASP A 65 -33.13 -2.40 20.51
C ASP A 65 -32.57 -3.83 20.27
N GLY A 66 -31.24 -3.96 20.38
CA GLY A 66 -30.58 -5.20 20.83
C GLY A 66 -29.34 -5.64 20.05
N GLU A 67 -28.24 -5.80 20.80
CA GLU A 67 -27.01 -6.57 20.53
C GLU A 67 -26.23 -6.29 19.21
N GLY A 68 -25.01 -5.76 19.22
CA GLY A 68 -23.84 -6.27 19.95
C GLY A 68 -22.89 -7.01 18.98
N ASP A 69 -21.61 -6.64 18.98
CA ASP A 69 -20.46 -7.41 18.46
C ASP A 69 -20.43 -7.69 16.92
N LYS A 70 -19.42 -7.26 16.16
CA LYS A 70 -18.01 -7.63 16.30
C LYS A 70 -17.09 -6.60 15.67
N ALA A 71 -15.95 -6.38 16.32
CA ALA A 71 -14.83 -5.66 15.77
C ALA A 71 -14.21 -6.48 14.63
N ASP A 72 -14.21 -5.93 13.42
CA ASP A 72 -13.28 -6.35 12.36
C ASP A 72 -11.91 -5.72 12.65
N THR A 73 -11.29 -6.20 13.73
CA THR A 73 -9.85 -6.06 13.88
C THR A 73 -9.23 -7.15 13.04
N ASP A 74 -8.85 -6.84 11.80
CA ASP A 74 -7.74 -7.49 11.11
C ASP A 74 -6.44 -7.14 11.85
N THR A 75 -6.38 -7.53 13.12
CA THR A 75 -5.13 -7.68 13.83
C THR A 75 -4.71 -9.11 13.56
N ASP A 76 -3.80 -9.27 12.61
CA ASP A 76 -2.98 -10.47 12.48
C ASP A 76 -2.50 -10.89 13.87
N ALA A 77 -3.14 -11.92 14.39
CA ALA A 77 -2.76 -12.58 15.62
C ALA A 77 -1.39 -13.23 15.37
N VAL A 78 -0.31 -12.49 15.64
CA VAL A 78 1.02 -13.08 15.67
C VAL A 78 1.05 -14.04 16.85
N ALA A 79 1.07 -15.31 16.50
CA ALA A 79 1.20 -16.43 17.40
C ALA A 79 2.29 -16.16 18.45
N LYS A 80 1.90 -16.37 19.70
CA LYS A 80 2.82 -16.52 20.83
C LYS A 80 3.56 -17.84 20.61
N GLY A 81 4.69 -17.78 19.93
CA GLY A 81 5.59 -18.90 19.69
C GLY A 81 6.64 -18.95 20.79
N ASP A 82 6.33 -19.69 21.84
CA ASP A 82 7.32 -20.22 22.77
C ASP A 82 7.99 -21.37 22.00
N ASP A 83 9.28 -21.25 21.62
CA ASP A 83 10.26 -22.34 21.36
C ASP A 83 11.40 -21.93 20.38
N ALA A 84 12.52 -21.48 20.97
CA ALA A 84 13.88 -22.00 20.73
C ALA A 84 14.59 -21.95 19.35
N TYR A 85 14.18 -21.11 18.41
CA TYR A 85 15.11 -20.60 17.37
C TYR A 85 15.05 -19.08 17.37
N ALA A 86 16.18 -18.41 17.62
CA ALA A 86 16.24 -16.95 17.65
C ALA A 86 16.09 -16.32 16.25
N ALA A 87 15.45 -16.96 15.29
CA ALA A 87 15.19 -16.43 13.95
C ALA A 87 13.71 -16.05 13.82
N GLY A 88 13.41 -14.81 13.44
CA GLY A 88 12.06 -14.30 13.23
C GLY A 88 11.90 -13.65 11.86
N VAL A 89 10.67 -13.57 11.34
CA VAL A 89 10.37 -12.84 10.09
C VAL A 89 9.87 -11.43 10.43
N ARG A 90 10.42 -10.42 9.77
CA ARG A 90 10.01 -9.02 9.89
C ARG A 90 9.48 -8.50 8.57
N HIS A 91 8.24 -8.00 8.57
CA HIS A 91 7.65 -7.38 7.39
C HIS A 91 8.02 -5.91 7.27
N ILE A 92 8.46 -5.50 6.09
CA ILE A 92 8.80 -4.11 5.75
C ILE A 92 8.30 -3.75 4.36
N PRO A 93 7.99 -2.46 4.10
CA PRO A 93 7.79 -1.97 2.75
C PRO A 93 9.13 -1.91 2.02
N CYS A 94 9.21 -2.49 0.81
CA CYS A 94 10.37 -2.37 -0.05
C CYS A 94 10.65 -0.89 -0.39
N PRO A 95 11.88 -0.38 -0.22
CA PRO A 95 12.19 1.01 -0.52
C PRO A 95 12.20 1.34 -2.03
N HIS A 96 12.15 0.32 -2.89
CA HIS A 96 12.11 0.47 -4.35
C HIS A 96 10.67 0.43 -4.89
N CYS A 97 9.94 -0.66 -4.65
CA CYS A 97 8.59 -0.84 -5.20
C CYS A 97 7.44 -0.58 -4.22
N GLY A 98 7.72 -0.44 -2.92
CA GLY A 98 6.71 -0.21 -1.88
C GLY A 98 5.98 -1.46 -1.36
N GLU A 99 6.18 -2.63 -1.98
CA GLU A 99 5.51 -3.88 -1.60
C GLU A 99 5.91 -4.38 -0.21
N ARG A 100 4.99 -5.03 0.52
CA ARG A 100 5.31 -5.61 1.82
C ARG A 100 6.03 -6.94 1.64
N ILE A 101 7.31 -6.97 2.00
CA ILE A 101 8.15 -8.18 1.95
C ILE A 101 8.49 -8.68 3.35
N GLY A 102 8.67 -9.98 3.51
CA GLY A 102 9.12 -10.60 4.76
C GLY A 102 10.63 -10.83 4.73
N LEU A 103 11.36 -10.26 5.69
CA LEU A 103 12.80 -10.49 5.84
C LEU A 103 13.06 -11.44 7.01
N ALA A 104 13.85 -12.49 6.79
CA ALA A 104 14.33 -13.35 7.86
C ALA A 104 15.44 -12.64 8.66
N ILE A 105 15.23 -12.49 9.97
CA ILE A 105 16.14 -11.84 10.92
C ILE A 105 16.66 -12.88 11.89
N ASP A 106 17.99 -13.01 11.97
CA ASP A 106 18.65 -13.88 12.94
C ASP A 106 19.04 -13.07 14.18
N LEU A 107 18.35 -13.33 15.29
CA LEU A 107 18.58 -12.74 16.61
C LEU A 107 19.51 -13.59 17.49
N SER A 108 20.15 -14.63 16.93
CA SER A 108 21.13 -15.45 17.68
C SER A 108 22.49 -14.75 17.85
N GLY A 109 22.80 -13.78 16.99
CA GLY A 109 24.05 -13.01 16.99
C GLY A 109 23.92 -11.60 17.58
N GLU A 110 24.88 -10.74 17.25
CA GLU A 110 24.97 -9.33 17.66
C GLU A 110 24.27 -8.35 16.70
N GLY A 111 23.88 -8.83 15.52
CA GLY A 111 23.32 -8.02 14.43
C GLY A 111 23.86 -8.43 13.07
N GLN A 112 23.41 -7.74 12.03
CA GLN A 112 23.86 -7.99 10.66
C GLN A 112 23.77 -6.71 9.82
N ASP A 113 24.68 -6.60 8.86
CA ASP A 113 24.65 -5.65 7.75
C ASP A 113 24.78 -6.48 6.47
N ALA A 114 23.69 -6.58 5.72
CA ALA A 114 23.62 -7.45 4.55
C ALA A 114 22.81 -6.82 3.43
N ILE A 115 23.11 -7.24 2.20
CA ILE A 115 22.28 -6.95 1.03
C ILE A 115 21.35 -8.15 0.82
N GLN A 116 20.06 -7.86 0.69
CA GLN A 116 19.04 -8.81 0.28
C GLN A 116 18.21 -8.24 -0.85
N ASP A 117 17.84 -9.07 -1.82
CA ASP A 117 17.00 -8.64 -2.92
C ASP A 117 15.53 -8.64 -2.52
N CYS A 118 14.76 -7.68 -3.04
CA CYS A 118 13.31 -7.70 -2.93
C CYS A 118 12.74 -8.93 -3.65
N GLU A 119 11.90 -9.72 -2.98
CA GLU A 119 11.24 -10.90 -3.58
C GLU A 119 10.27 -10.55 -4.72
N VAL A 120 9.93 -9.28 -4.88
CA VAL A 120 8.93 -8.79 -5.85
C VAL A 120 9.58 -8.05 -7.02
N CYS A 121 10.44 -7.07 -6.75
CA CYS A 121 11.10 -6.27 -7.81
C CYS A 121 12.57 -6.64 -8.05
N CYS A 122 13.10 -7.64 -7.35
CA CYS A 122 14.47 -8.12 -7.47
C CYS A 122 15.56 -7.03 -7.29
N SER A 123 15.20 -5.90 -6.67
CA SER A 123 16.13 -4.79 -6.43
C SER A 123 16.81 -4.95 -5.07
N PRO A 124 18.12 -4.64 -4.97
CA PRO A 124 18.90 -4.89 -3.77
C PRO A 124 18.54 -3.89 -2.65
N ILE A 125 18.37 -4.40 -1.44
CA ILE A 125 18.04 -3.66 -0.23
C ILE A 125 19.15 -3.90 0.79
N ARG A 126 19.75 -2.84 1.31
CA ARG A 126 20.66 -2.93 2.44
C ARG A 126 19.85 -3.00 3.72
N VAL A 127 20.07 -4.05 4.49
CA VAL A 127 19.40 -4.32 5.76
C VAL A 127 20.45 -4.29 6.86
N VAL A 128 20.28 -3.38 7.81
CA VAL A 128 21.17 -3.23 8.96
C VAL A 128 20.36 -3.34 10.24
N TYR A 129 20.76 -4.23 11.13
CA TYR A 129 20.13 -4.36 12.44
C TYR A 129 21.12 -4.74 13.52
N THR A 130 20.76 -4.42 14.77
CA THR A 130 21.50 -4.84 15.97
C THR A 130 20.60 -5.63 16.89
N VAL A 131 21.20 -6.52 17.66
CA VAL A 131 20.51 -7.42 18.58
C VAL A 131 21.04 -7.21 19.99
N ASP A 132 20.13 -7.04 20.95
CA ASP A 132 20.44 -6.96 22.38
C ASP A 132 19.65 -8.02 23.15
N ALA A 133 20.36 -8.87 23.90
CA ALA A 133 19.79 -9.97 24.67
C ALA A 133 18.81 -10.86 23.87
N GLY A 134 19.12 -11.16 22.61
CA GLY A 134 18.29 -11.97 21.72
C GLY A 134 17.04 -11.26 21.19
N LYS A 135 16.99 -9.93 21.30
CA LYS A 135 15.91 -9.08 20.79
C LYS A 135 16.44 -8.06 19.81
N LEU A 136 15.64 -7.72 18.80
CA LEU A 136 15.97 -6.67 17.85
C LEU A 136 16.04 -5.30 18.56
N ALA A 137 17.23 -4.68 18.56
CA ALA A 137 17.47 -3.40 19.22
C ALA A 137 17.36 -2.21 18.25
N SER A 138 17.90 -2.36 17.04
CA SER A 138 17.74 -1.38 15.95
C SER A 138 17.54 -2.09 14.62
N PHE A 139 16.88 -1.42 13.68
CA PHE A 139 16.63 -1.94 12.35
C PHE A 139 16.51 -0.80 11.35
N LEU A 140 17.20 -0.90 10.23
CA LEU A 140 17.27 0.09 9.16
C LEU A 140 17.29 -0.63 7.81
N THR A 141 16.57 -0.06 6.84
CA THR A 141 16.56 -0.54 5.46
C THR A 141 16.74 0.63 4.52
N GLU A 142 17.64 0.48 3.56
CA GLU A 142 17.97 1.50 2.57
C GLU A 142 18.10 0.87 1.18
N PRO A 143 17.81 1.62 0.10
CA PRO A 143 18.24 1.23 -1.24
C PRO A 143 19.76 1.00 -1.27
N ALA A 144 20.20 -0.11 -1.87
CA ALA A 144 21.61 -0.46 -2.04
C ALA A 144 22.15 -0.13 -3.45
#